data_AF-A0A7K8ZZD3-F1
#
_entry.id   AF-A0A7K8ZZD3-F1
#
_cell.length_a   1.000
_cell.length_b   1.000
_cell.length_c   1.000
_cell.angle_alpha   90.00
_cell.angle_beta   90.00
_cell.angle_gamma   90.00
#
_symmetry.space_group_name_H-M   'P 1'
#
loop_
_entity.id
_entity.type
_entity.pdbx_description
1 polymer ?
#
loop_
_entity_poly.entity_id
_entity_poly.type
_entity_poly.pdbx_seq_one_letter_code
_entity_poly.pdbx_strand_id
1 'polypeptide(L)'
;GDCGPLPNISHAEPPEDTKHKQSFSVGSTVRYSCAPGYTKRPFLSETIQCLLNSQWSHLPEFCGRSCPSPSYVPFAKISQEDQTQNFYPVNTTVKYICRPGFENTTAQLPTSTCLDSLEWSEVPELCRRKSCGIPANPEHGKVIANDHLLGAKANVVCDRG
;
A
#
# COMPACT_ATOMS: atom_id res chain seq x y z
N GLY A 1 -20.27 31.12 24.28
CA GLY A 1 -21.18 30.12 23.72
C GLY A 1 -20.40 28.85 23.57
N ASP A 2 -21.05 27.70 23.70
CA ASP A 2 -20.43 26.39 23.57
C ASP A 2 -21.21 25.59 22.53
N CYS A 3 -20.51 24.74 21.79
CA CYS A 3 -21.15 23.74 20.95
C CYS A 3 -21.63 22.57 21.81
N GLY A 4 -22.75 21.97 21.39
CA GLY A 4 -23.27 20.76 22.00
C GLY A 4 -22.45 19.51 21.68
N PRO A 5 -23.03 18.31 21.88
CA PRO A 5 -22.39 17.04 21.58
C PRO A 5 -21.87 16.95 20.14
N LEU A 6 -20.91 16.07 19.95
CA LEU A 6 -20.29 15.82 18.66
C LEU A 6 -21.31 15.23 17.66
N PRO A 7 -21.35 15.72 16.40
CA PRO A 7 -22.25 15.18 15.39
C PRO A 7 -21.85 13.77 14.98
N ASN A 8 -22.82 12.95 14.59
CA ASN A 8 -22.54 11.64 14.03
C ASN A 8 -22.01 11.79 12.58
N ILE A 9 -20.90 11.14 12.27
CA ILE A 9 -20.25 11.19 10.96
C ILE A 9 -20.18 9.78 10.39
N SER A 10 -20.62 9.60 9.14
CA SER A 10 -20.67 8.29 8.49
C SER A 10 -19.33 7.58 8.53
N HIS A 11 -19.31 6.40 9.17
CA HIS A 11 -18.14 5.51 9.27
C HIS A 11 -16.92 6.13 9.96
N ALA A 12 -17.14 7.12 10.83
CA ALA A 12 -16.09 7.75 11.62
C ALA A 12 -16.48 7.83 13.10
N GLU A 13 -15.48 7.76 13.97
CA GLU A 13 -15.63 7.75 15.42
C GLU A 13 -14.78 8.89 16.02
N PRO A 14 -15.33 9.66 16.97
CA PRO A 14 -14.56 10.64 17.72
C PRO A 14 -13.66 9.95 18.77
N PRO A 15 -12.62 10.64 19.27
CA PRO A 15 -11.79 10.14 20.37
C PRO A 15 -12.60 9.82 21.61
N GLU A 16 -12.30 8.70 22.29
CA GLU A 16 -13.05 8.20 23.45
C GLU A 16 -13.18 9.23 24.60
N ASP A 17 -12.16 10.07 24.79
CA ASP A 17 -12.15 11.14 25.79
C ASP A 17 -13.09 12.31 25.46
N THR A 18 -13.53 12.43 24.20
CA THR A 18 -14.45 13.47 23.73
C THR A 18 -15.84 12.92 23.38
N LYS A 19 -15.95 11.63 23.08
CA LYS A 19 -17.18 10.96 22.64
C LYS A 19 -18.39 11.19 23.55
N HIS A 20 -18.17 11.24 24.86
CA HIS A 20 -19.23 11.40 25.86
C HIS A 20 -19.35 12.83 26.41
N LYS A 21 -18.53 13.78 25.92
CA LYS A 21 -18.61 15.18 26.34
C LYS A 21 -19.86 15.84 25.77
N GLN A 22 -20.57 16.59 26.62
CA GLN A 22 -21.81 17.26 26.24
C GLN A 22 -21.64 18.72 25.81
N SER A 23 -20.50 19.35 26.13
CA SER A 23 -20.22 20.75 25.82
C SER A 23 -18.76 20.94 25.39
N PHE A 24 -18.57 21.79 24.38
CA PHE A 24 -17.26 22.15 23.83
C PHE A 24 -17.16 23.66 23.65
N SER A 25 -16.15 24.29 24.24
CA SER A 25 -15.96 25.73 24.11
C SER A 25 -15.69 26.13 22.66
N VAL A 26 -16.16 27.32 22.27
CA VAL A 26 -15.87 27.90 20.94
C VAL A 26 -14.36 27.89 20.65
N GLY A 27 -14.01 27.49 19.44
CA GLY A 27 -12.62 27.29 19.01
C GLY A 27 -12.10 25.86 19.22
N SER A 28 -12.77 25.03 20.01
CA SER A 28 -12.40 23.63 20.20
C SER A 28 -12.41 22.87 18.87
N THR A 29 -11.39 22.04 18.66
CA THR A 29 -11.27 21.16 17.49
C THR A 29 -11.26 19.71 17.94
N VAL A 30 -11.94 18.85 17.18
CA VAL A 30 -11.99 17.41 17.44
C VAL A 30 -11.67 16.68 16.15
N ARG A 31 -10.71 15.76 16.22
CA ARG A 31 -10.24 14.96 15.10
C ARG A 31 -10.87 13.58 15.15
N TYR A 32 -11.70 13.25 14.18
CA TYR A 32 -12.31 11.94 14.04
C TYR A 32 -11.33 10.95 13.41
N SER A 33 -11.54 9.67 13.68
CA SER A 33 -10.86 8.55 13.04
C SER A 33 -11.86 7.68 12.30
N CYS A 34 -11.46 7.07 11.18
CA CYS A 34 -12.34 6.12 10.51
C CYS A 34 -12.58 4.88 11.36
N ALA A 35 -13.82 4.40 11.35
CA ALA A 35 -14.21 3.17 12.03
C ALA A 35 -13.44 1.95 11.46
N PRO A 36 -13.32 0.85 12.21
CA PRO A 36 -12.66 -0.36 11.74
C PRO A 36 -13.21 -0.83 10.38
N GLY A 37 -12.32 -1.11 9.42
CA GLY A 37 -12.67 -1.49 8.05
C GLY A 37 -12.91 -0.32 7.08
N TYR A 38 -12.77 0.92 7.54
CA TYR A 38 -12.82 2.11 6.72
C TYR A 38 -11.48 2.85 6.72
N THR A 39 -11.23 3.60 5.65
CA THR A 39 -9.98 4.31 5.43
C THR A 39 -10.27 5.74 5.03
N LYS A 40 -9.42 6.67 5.49
CA LYS A 40 -9.52 8.08 5.18
C LYS A 40 -9.31 8.30 3.68
N ARG A 41 -10.27 8.96 3.04
CA ARG A 41 -10.16 9.43 1.67
C ARG A 41 -9.16 10.58 1.58
N PRO A 42 -8.32 10.63 0.55
CA PRO A 42 -7.32 11.67 0.39
C PRO A 42 -8.00 13.04 0.22
N PHE A 43 -7.28 14.09 0.63
CA PHE A 43 -7.70 15.50 0.51
C PHE A 43 -8.93 15.93 1.33
N LEU A 44 -9.59 15.02 2.06
CA LEU A 44 -10.71 15.36 2.94
C LEU A 44 -10.25 15.62 4.38
N SER A 45 -10.88 16.61 5.02
CA SER A 45 -10.66 16.92 6.44
C SER A 45 -11.32 15.84 7.31
N GLU A 46 -10.66 15.51 8.42
CA GLU A 46 -11.19 14.64 9.48
C GLU A 46 -11.40 15.42 10.79
N THR A 47 -11.20 16.74 10.76
CA THR A 47 -11.27 17.62 11.93
C THR A 47 -12.47 18.53 11.82
N ILE A 48 -13.27 18.58 12.88
CA ILE A 48 -14.39 19.51 13.05
C ILE A 48 -14.03 20.58 14.08
N GLN A 49 -14.60 21.77 13.94
CA GLN A 49 -14.36 22.91 14.84
C GLN A 49 -15.66 23.50 15.37
N CYS A 50 -15.68 23.85 16.64
CA CYS A 50 -16.78 24.63 17.24
C CYS A 50 -16.64 26.10 16.84
N LEU A 51 -17.58 26.61 16.03
CA LEU A 51 -17.57 27.96 15.49
C LEU A 51 -18.20 28.97 16.46
N LEU A 52 -17.94 30.27 16.26
CA LEU A 52 -18.42 31.38 17.11
C LEU A 52 -19.95 31.41 17.29
N ASN A 53 -20.70 30.90 16.32
CA ASN A 53 -22.15 30.78 16.37
C ASN A 53 -22.65 29.57 17.20
N SER A 54 -21.75 28.91 17.97
CA SER A 54 -22.06 27.71 18.76
C SER A 54 -22.55 26.54 17.92
N GLN A 55 -22.14 26.48 16.65
CA GLN A 55 -22.38 25.34 15.76
C GLN A 55 -21.06 24.70 15.35
N TRP A 56 -21.10 23.40 15.10
CA TRP A 56 -19.97 22.68 14.52
C TRP A 56 -19.77 23.05 13.04
N SER A 57 -18.52 23.14 12.62
CA SER A 57 -18.17 23.29 11.21
C SER A 57 -18.66 22.10 10.38
N HIS A 58 -18.86 22.29 9.09
CA HIS A 58 -19.20 21.18 8.20
C HIS A 58 -18.02 20.21 8.06
N LEU A 59 -18.27 18.91 8.26
CA LEU A 59 -17.29 17.85 8.04
C LEU A 59 -17.86 16.88 6.98
N PRO A 60 -17.28 16.80 5.77
CA PRO A 60 -17.76 15.90 4.74
C PRO A 60 -17.51 14.44 5.13
N GLU A 61 -18.18 13.51 4.44
CA GLU A 61 -17.90 12.08 4.58
C GLU A 61 -16.49 11.75 4.08
N PHE A 62 -15.54 11.67 5.01
CA PHE A 62 -14.13 11.49 4.71
C PHE A 62 -13.66 10.03 4.81
N CYS A 63 -14.51 9.12 5.29
CA CYS A 63 -14.21 7.69 5.38
C CYS A 63 -14.83 6.92 4.22
N GLY A 64 -14.13 5.91 3.72
CA GLY A 64 -14.60 5.03 2.66
C GLY A 64 -14.07 3.62 2.82
N ARG A 65 -14.67 2.66 2.11
CA ARG A 65 -14.13 1.31 2.02
C ARG A 65 -12.98 1.30 1.03
N SER A 66 -11.90 0.64 1.41
CA SER A 66 -10.66 0.56 0.64
C SER A 66 -10.07 -0.83 0.79
N CYS A 67 -9.41 -1.34 -0.25
CA CYS A 67 -8.48 -2.43 -0.07
C CYS A 67 -7.34 -2.01 0.89
N PRO A 68 -6.71 -2.97 1.58
CA PRO A 68 -5.50 -2.68 2.35
C PRO A 68 -4.37 -2.20 1.44
N SER A 69 -3.24 -1.78 2.00
CA SER A 69 -2.06 -1.53 1.18
C SER A 69 -1.71 -2.78 0.34
N PRO A 70 -1.42 -2.62 -0.96
CA PRO A 70 -1.08 -3.74 -1.84
C PRO A 70 -0.03 -4.67 -1.25
N SER A 71 -0.28 -5.97 -1.34
CA SER A 71 0.58 -6.98 -0.74
C SER A 71 1.98 -7.00 -1.35
N TYR A 72 2.96 -7.34 -0.52
CA TYR A 72 4.33 -7.57 -0.94
C TYR A 72 4.42 -8.85 -1.79
N VAL A 73 5.12 -8.77 -2.92
CA VAL A 73 5.52 -9.94 -3.71
C VAL A 73 7.04 -10.00 -3.89
N PRO A 74 7.66 -11.19 -3.92
CA PRO A 74 9.13 -11.32 -4.00
C PRO A 74 9.74 -10.87 -5.32
N PHE A 75 8.99 -10.92 -6.43
CA PHE A 75 9.50 -10.66 -7.79
C PHE A 75 9.28 -9.22 -8.27
N ALA A 76 8.35 -8.48 -7.65
CA ALA A 76 8.01 -7.12 -8.04
C ALA A 76 7.68 -6.23 -6.84
N LYS A 77 7.67 -4.92 -7.07
CA LYS A 77 7.26 -3.90 -6.10
C LYS A 77 6.21 -3.00 -6.74
N ILE A 78 5.32 -2.42 -5.95
CA ILE A 78 4.38 -1.42 -6.45
C ILE A 78 5.13 -0.23 -7.10
N SER A 79 4.51 0.39 -8.10
CA SER A 79 5.01 1.60 -8.74
C SER A 79 5.08 2.76 -7.72
N GLN A 80 6.01 3.71 -7.91
CA GLN A 80 6.12 4.85 -7.00
C GLN A 80 4.85 5.70 -6.98
N GLU A 81 4.19 5.85 -8.13
CA GLU A 81 2.93 6.59 -8.26
C GLU A 81 1.84 5.99 -7.38
N ASP A 82 1.64 4.66 -7.48
CA ASP A 82 0.60 3.94 -6.72
C ASP A 82 0.97 3.76 -5.24
N GLN A 83 2.27 3.82 -4.90
CA GLN A 83 2.75 3.70 -3.51
C GLN A 83 2.41 4.93 -2.65
N THR A 84 2.21 6.09 -3.27
CA THR A 84 1.87 7.33 -2.53
C THR A 84 0.43 7.38 -2.06
N GLN A 85 -0.41 6.46 -2.53
CA GLN A 85 -1.83 6.40 -2.19
C GLN A 85 -2.04 5.64 -0.88
N ASN A 86 -2.94 6.15 -0.04
CA ASN A 86 -3.37 5.50 1.21
C ASN A 86 -4.84 5.05 1.15
N PHE A 87 -5.49 5.17 -0.01
CA PHE A 87 -6.90 4.84 -0.22
C PHE A 87 -7.08 4.26 -1.62
N TYR A 88 -7.52 3.01 -1.67
CA TYR A 88 -7.69 2.18 -2.87
C TYR A 88 -9.14 1.67 -2.92
N PRO A 89 -10.09 2.44 -3.49
CA PRO A 89 -11.46 1.99 -3.65
C PRO A 89 -11.55 0.77 -4.56
N VAL A 90 -12.71 0.11 -4.54
CA VAL A 90 -13.00 -1.01 -5.46
C VAL A 90 -12.77 -0.57 -6.91
N ASN A 91 -12.21 -1.49 -7.71
CA ASN A 91 -11.74 -1.30 -9.09
C ASN A 91 -10.46 -0.45 -9.25
N THR A 92 -9.84 0.04 -8.17
CA THR A 92 -8.50 0.61 -8.28
C THR A 92 -7.50 -0.46 -8.72
N THR A 93 -6.71 -0.15 -9.75
CA THR A 93 -5.68 -1.04 -10.27
C THR A 93 -4.31 -0.41 -10.05
N VAL A 94 -3.43 -1.13 -9.35
CA VAL A 94 -2.05 -0.72 -9.09
C VAL A 94 -1.10 -1.49 -9.98
N LYS A 95 -0.01 -0.82 -10.38
CA LYS A 95 1.03 -1.40 -11.23
C LYS A 95 2.19 -1.88 -10.39
N TYR A 96 2.76 -3.02 -10.78
CA TYR A 96 3.98 -3.55 -10.23
C TYR A 96 5.15 -3.36 -11.21
N ILE A 97 6.34 -3.16 -10.65
CA ILE A 97 7.61 -3.00 -11.33
C ILE A 97 8.53 -4.11 -10.83
N CYS A 98 9.17 -4.84 -11.75
CA CYS A 98 10.09 -5.91 -11.38
C CYS A 98 11.20 -5.42 -10.45
N ARG A 99 11.52 -6.23 -9.45
CA ARG A 99 12.62 -5.93 -8.53
C ARG A 99 13.97 -6.07 -9.24
N PRO A 100 15.04 -5.46 -8.70
CA PRO A 100 16.39 -5.69 -9.20
C PRO A 100 16.71 -7.18 -9.31
N GLY A 101 17.31 -7.58 -10.43
CA GLY A 101 17.57 -8.99 -10.75
C GLY A 101 16.38 -9.78 -11.31
N PHE A 102 15.21 -9.14 -11.46
CA PHE A 102 14.08 -9.66 -12.22
C PHE A 102 13.82 -8.82 -13.47
N GLU A 103 13.20 -9.43 -14.48
CA GLU A 103 12.76 -8.77 -15.70
C GLU A 103 11.43 -9.33 -16.18
N ASN A 104 10.65 -8.49 -16.85
CA ASN A 104 9.44 -8.90 -17.53
C ASN A 104 9.72 -8.89 -19.04
N THR A 105 9.63 -10.05 -19.68
CA THR A 105 9.84 -10.24 -21.12
C THR A 105 8.52 -10.24 -21.91
N THR A 106 7.39 -10.10 -21.21
CA THR A 106 6.06 -10.04 -21.82
C THR A 106 5.65 -8.59 -22.11
N ALA A 107 4.71 -8.41 -23.03
CA ALA A 107 4.12 -7.10 -23.31
C ALA A 107 3.14 -6.63 -22.21
N GLN A 108 2.74 -7.52 -21.30
CA GLN A 108 1.76 -7.23 -20.24
C GLN A 108 2.48 -6.73 -18.99
N LEU A 109 1.88 -5.76 -18.28
CA LEU A 109 2.39 -5.31 -16.99
C LEU A 109 1.81 -6.16 -15.86
N PRO A 110 2.59 -6.48 -14.80
CA PRO A 110 2.03 -7.11 -13.61
C PRO A 110 1.20 -6.06 -12.88
N THR A 111 -0.11 -6.29 -12.78
CA THR A 111 -1.07 -5.39 -12.13
C THR A 111 -1.91 -6.17 -11.13
N SER A 112 -2.42 -5.46 -10.12
CA SER A 112 -3.40 -6.01 -9.18
C SER A 112 -4.55 -5.02 -9.02
N THR A 113 -5.77 -5.55 -8.94
CA THR A 113 -7.00 -4.76 -8.88
C THR A 113 -7.71 -5.03 -7.56
N CYS A 114 -8.18 -3.97 -6.91
CA CYS A 114 -9.00 -4.05 -5.71
C CYS A 114 -10.40 -4.57 -6.08
N LEU A 115 -10.76 -5.76 -5.59
CA LEU A 115 -12.03 -6.42 -5.88
C LEU A 115 -13.16 -5.92 -4.97
N ASP A 116 -14.41 -6.26 -5.31
CA ASP A 116 -15.58 -5.96 -4.46
C ASP A 116 -15.49 -6.58 -3.05
N SER A 117 -14.70 -7.64 -2.89
CA SER A 117 -14.38 -8.26 -1.60
C SER A 117 -13.45 -7.42 -0.72
N LEU A 118 -12.93 -6.29 -1.22
CA LEU A 118 -11.84 -5.51 -0.62
C LEU A 118 -10.52 -6.28 -0.50
N GLU A 119 -10.35 -7.28 -1.36
CA GLU A 119 -9.11 -8.01 -1.51
C GLU A 119 -8.47 -7.66 -2.84
N TRP A 120 -7.13 -7.70 -2.87
CA TRP A 120 -6.37 -7.52 -4.10
C TRP A 120 -6.45 -8.78 -4.95
N SER A 121 -6.65 -8.62 -6.25
CA SER A 121 -6.48 -9.72 -7.20
C SER A 121 -5.05 -10.23 -7.18
N GLU A 122 -4.86 -11.50 -7.55
CA GLU A 122 -3.52 -12.08 -7.65
C GLU A 122 -2.61 -11.27 -8.57
N VAL A 123 -1.36 -11.07 -8.16
CA VAL A 123 -0.35 -10.38 -8.99
C VAL A 123 0.22 -11.40 -9.97
N PRO A 124 0.05 -11.19 -11.30
CA PRO A 124 0.60 -12.11 -12.29
C PRO A 124 2.12 -12.24 -12.18
N GLU A 125 2.65 -13.48 -12.21
CA GLU A 125 4.09 -13.77 -12.16
C GLU A 125 4.82 -13.49 -13.49
N LEU A 126 4.77 -12.23 -13.93
CA LEU A 126 5.38 -11.80 -15.20
C LEU A 126 6.87 -11.42 -15.04
N CYS A 127 7.32 -11.14 -13.81
CA CYS A 127 8.72 -10.85 -13.52
C CYS A 127 9.49 -12.16 -13.27
N ARG A 128 10.39 -12.52 -14.18
CA ARG A 128 11.25 -13.70 -14.09
C ARG A 128 12.66 -13.30 -13.66
N ARG A 129 13.38 -14.25 -13.06
CA ARG A 129 14.78 -14.04 -12.64
C ARG A 129 15.66 -13.80 -13.86
N LYS A 130 16.48 -12.75 -13.82
CA LYS A 130 17.49 -12.48 -14.84
C LYS A 130 18.54 -13.58 -14.86
N SER A 131 19.08 -13.84 -16.04
CA SER A 131 20.28 -14.67 -16.19
C SER A 131 21.53 -13.86 -15.84
N CYS A 132 22.41 -14.43 -15.03
CA CYS A 132 23.76 -13.96 -14.75
C CYS A 132 24.74 -14.28 -15.90
N GLY A 133 24.29 -15.03 -16.92
CA GLY A 133 25.15 -15.58 -17.96
C GLY A 133 25.90 -16.83 -17.50
N ILE A 134 26.43 -17.58 -18.46
CA ILE A 134 27.28 -18.74 -18.17
C ILE A 134 28.64 -18.21 -17.72
N PRO A 135 29.11 -18.50 -16.49
CA PRO A 135 30.42 -18.06 -16.03
C PRO A 135 31.52 -18.67 -16.89
N ALA A 136 32.56 -17.88 -17.20
CA ALA A 136 33.73 -18.40 -17.91
C ALA A 136 34.50 -19.39 -17.02
N ASN A 137 35.09 -20.41 -17.64
CA ASN A 137 35.98 -21.32 -16.93
C ASN A 137 37.28 -20.60 -16.56
N PRO A 138 37.81 -20.82 -15.35
CA PRO A 138 39.14 -20.34 -14.98
C PRO A 138 40.24 -21.09 -15.78
N GLU A 139 41.44 -20.51 -15.83
CA GLU A 139 42.57 -21.02 -16.65
C GLU A 139 42.97 -22.47 -16.34
N HIS A 140 42.83 -22.90 -15.08
CA HIS A 140 43.14 -24.26 -14.62
C HIS A 140 41.98 -24.85 -13.80
N GLY A 141 40.77 -24.76 -14.33
CA GLY A 141 39.61 -25.37 -13.70
C GLY A 141 38.33 -25.20 -14.50
N LYS A 142 37.23 -25.64 -13.91
CA LYS A 142 35.91 -25.65 -14.54
C LYS A 142 34.85 -25.15 -13.58
N VAL A 143 33.91 -24.39 -14.11
CA VAL A 143 32.71 -23.97 -13.38
C VAL A 143 31.60 -24.98 -13.65
N ILE A 144 31.02 -25.54 -12.59
CA ILE A 144 29.89 -26.47 -12.64
C ILE A 144 28.70 -25.74 -12.02
N ALA A 145 27.66 -25.49 -12.82
CA ALA A 145 26.42 -24.88 -12.38
C ALA A 145 25.23 -25.54 -13.09
N ASN A 146 24.11 -25.68 -12.36
CA ASN A 146 22.88 -26.27 -12.89
C ASN A 146 21.88 -25.20 -13.37
N ASP A 147 21.99 -23.98 -12.83
CA ASP A 147 21.26 -22.81 -13.26
C ASP A 147 22.17 -21.58 -13.26
N HIS A 148 21.78 -20.58 -14.05
CA HIS A 148 22.50 -19.31 -14.15
C HIS A 148 21.59 -18.12 -13.84
N LEU A 149 20.46 -18.36 -13.19
CA LEU A 149 19.49 -17.33 -12.84
C LEU A 149 19.90 -16.63 -11.55
N LEU A 150 19.31 -15.46 -11.27
CA LEU A 150 19.49 -14.77 -10.00
C LEU A 150 19.32 -15.74 -8.80
N GLY A 151 20.33 -15.75 -7.92
CA GLY A 151 20.36 -16.62 -6.72
C GLY A 151 20.93 -18.02 -6.95
N ALA A 152 21.25 -18.39 -8.20
CA ALA A 152 21.99 -19.60 -8.53
C ALA A 152 23.37 -19.64 -7.86
N LYS A 153 23.87 -20.85 -7.61
CA LYS A 153 25.23 -21.08 -7.10
C LYS A 153 26.00 -21.98 -8.05
N ALA A 154 27.24 -21.61 -8.32
CA ALA A 154 28.16 -22.37 -9.14
C ALA A 154 29.33 -22.88 -8.29
N ASN A 155 29.77 -24.11 -8.57
CA ASN A 155 30.95 -24.70 -7.94
C ASN A 155 32.13 -24.62 -8.89
N VAL A 156 33.28 -24.16 -8.41
CA VAL A 156 34.52 -24.14 -9.18
C VAL A 156 35.37 -25.33 -8.79
N VAL A 157 35.78 -26.12 -9.77
CA VAL A 157 36.65 -27.30 -9.59
C VAL A 157 37.96 -27.04 -10.29
N CYS A 158 39.07 -27.10 -9.56
CA CYS A 158 40.41 -26.95 -10.13
C CYS A 158 40.84 -28.23 -10.85
N ASP A 159 41.64 -28.06 -11.90
CA ASP A 159 42.31 -29.18 -12.55
C ASP A 159 43.28 -29.86 -11.59
N ARG A 160 43.49 -31.17 -11.76
CA ARG A 160 44.49 -31.90 -10.98
C ARG A 160 45.90 -31.50 -11.46
N GLY A 161 46.74 -31.10 -10.51
CA GLY A 161 48.19 -30.91 -10.66
C GLY A 161 48.94 -31.87 -9.77
#